data_AF-A0A1H4RUZ4-F1
#
_entry.id   AF-A0A1H4RUZ4-F1
#
_cell.length_a   1.000
_cell.length_b   1.000
_cell.length_c   1.000
_cell.angle_alpha   90.00
_cell.angle_beta   90.00
_cell.angle_gamma   90.00
#
_symmetry.space_group_name_H-M   'P 1'
#
loop_
_entity.id
_entity.type
_entity.pdbx_description
1 polymer ?
#
loop_
_entity_poly.entity_id
_entity_poly.type
_entity_poly.pdbx_seq_one_letter_code
_entity_poly.pdbx_strand_id
1 'polypeptide(L)'
;MKDIGFIGLGTMGRPMASHLLAAGYRLFLHDVAPLPPELIAAGGVACESARQVAQEADAVIIMVPDTPHVEAVLFGQGGVAEGVSKGMIVVDMSSISPLATKEFARKIDALGADYLDAPVSGGEVGAKAASLTIMVGGRERAFNAMKPLFDAMGKNVTHVGGNGDGQTTKVANQIIVALTIEAVSEALLFASKAGANPALVRQALMGGFASSRILEVHGERMLKRNFDPGFRIELHQKDLNLALEGARALGLSLPGTAAAQQLFNACTALGGKAWDHSAILRALEVMAAHEVAAA
;
A
#
# COMPACT_ATOMS: atom_id res chain seq x y z
N MET A 1 10.68 4.39 23.54
CA MET A 1 9.61 3.53 23.00
C MET A 1 10.19 2.14 22.81
N LYS A 2 9.67 1.14 23.51
CA LYS A 2 10.18 -0.24 23.47
C LYS A 2 9.06 -1.26 23.26
N ASP A 3 7.86 -0.94 23.74
CA ASP A 3 6.68 -1.80 23.71
C ASP A 3 5.74 -1.32 22.60
N ILE A 4 5.56 -2.15 21.56
CA ILE A 4 4.88 -1.76 20.32
C ILE A 4 3.70 -2.69 20.03
N GLY A 5 2.54 -2.10 19.81
CA GLY A 5 1.37 -2.80 19.30
C GLY A 5 1.45 -2.98 17.79
N PHE A 6 1.06 -4.15 17.28
CA PHE A 6 0.90 -4.39 15.85
C PHE A 6 -0.43 -5.10 15.58
N ILE A 7 -1.31 -4.42 14.86
CA ILE A 7 -2.66 -4.89 14.54
C ILE A 7 -2.78 -5.10 13.04
N GLY A 8 -3.09 -6.33 12.62
CA GLY A 8 -3.14 -6.74 11.22
C GLY A 8 -1.82 -7.35 10.75
N LEU A 9 -1.82 -8.66 10.57
CA LEU A 9 -0.67 -9.55 10.32
C LEU A 9 -0.88 -10.37 9.05
N GLY A 10 -1.52 -9.77 8.06
CA GLY A 10 -1.64 -10.32 6.72
C GLY A 10 -0.33 -10.27 5.94
N THR A 11 -0.43 -10.31 4.60
CA THR A 11 0.71 -10.36 3.67
C THR A 11 1.78 -9.29 3.93
N MET A 12 1.38 -8.08 4.31
CA MET A 12 2.30 -6.98 4.61
C MET A 12 2.67 -6.91 6.09
N GLY A 13 1.68 -6.98 6.98
CA GLY A 13 1.89 -6.78 8.42
C GLY A 13 2.77 -7.84 9.07
N ARG A 14 2.67 -9.10 8.63
CA ARG A 14 3.48 -10.22 9.15
C ARG A 14 5.00 -9.99 9.01
N PRO A 15 5.56 -9.77 7.80
CA PRO A 15 6.99 -9.49 7.67
C PRO A 15 7.40 -8.18 8.35
N MET A 16 6.55 -7.15 8.34
CA MET A 16 6.79 -5.89 9.05
C MET A 16 6.97 -6.10 10.57
N ALA A 17 6.06 -6.84 11.20
CA ALA A 17 6.16 -7.20 12.61
C ALA A 17 7.40 -8.06 12.91
N SER A 18 7.76 -9.00 12.01
CA SER A 18 8.97 -9.80 12.15
C SER A 18 10.25 -8.95 12.19
N HIS A 19 10.34 -7.90 11.36
CA HIS A 19 11.47 -6.98 11.39
C HIS A 19 11.57 -6.19 12.69
N LEU A 20 10.44 -5.77 13.27
CA LEU A 20 10.43 -5.09 14.56
C LEU A 20 10.86 -6.02 15.71
N LEU A 21 10.43 -7.28 15.72
CA LEU A 21 10.94 -8.28 16.68
C LEU A 21 12.45 -8.49 16.53
N ALA A 22 12.94 -8.63 15.30
CA ALA A 22 14.37 -8.79 15.03
C ALA A 22 15.20 -7.56 15.44
N ALA A 23 14.61 -6.36 15.39
CA ALA A 23 15.21 -5.12 15.88
C ALA A 23 15.18 -4.97 17.41
N GLY A 24 14.60 -5.94 18.14
CA GLY A 24 14.60 -5.98 19.60
C GLY A 24 13.42 -5.26 20.27
N TYR A 25 12.38 -4.88 19.52
CA TYR A 25 11.14 -4.37 20.09
C TYR A 25 10.30 -5.50 20.68
N ARG A 26 9.60 -5.23 21.78
CA ARG A 26 8.59 -6.15 22.32
C ARG A 26 7.27 -5.87 21.63
N LEU A 27 6.67 -6.89 21.00
CA LEU A 27 5.43 -6.72 20.26
C LEU A 27 4.21 -7.29 20.98
N PHE A 28 3.13 -6.52 20.97
CA PHE A 28 1.78 -6.93 21.34
C PHE A 28 0.94 -7.04 20.08
N LEU A 29 0.46 -8.25 19.78
CA LEU A 29 -0.03 -8.64 18.47
C LEU A 29 -1.54 -8.94 18.51
N HIS A 30 -2.25 -8.41 17.53
CA HIS A 30 -3.67 -8.73 17.33
C HIS A 30 -4.00 -8.82 15.84
N ASP A 31 -4.85 -9.78 15.48
CA ASP A 31 -5.47 -9.92 14.17
C ASP A 31 -6.83 -10.60 14.36
N VAL A 32 -7.75 -10.38 13.42
CA VAL A 32 -9.04 -11.09 13.36
C VAL A 32 -8.84 -12.55 12.91
N ALA A 33 -7.78 -12.82 12.16
CA ALA A 33 -7.31 -14.14 11.81
C ALA A 33 -6.32 -14.68 12.86
N PRO A 34 -6.08 -16.02 12.90
CA PRO A 34 -5.08 -16.59 13.79
C PRO A 34 -3.70 -15.95 13.61
N LEU A 35 -3.04 -15.62 14.73
CA LEU A 35 -1.72 -15.01 14.71
C LEU A 35 -0.67 -15.95 14.07
N PRO A 36 0.27 -15.42 13.27
CA PRO A 36 1.33 -16.24 12.68
C PRO A 36 2.19 -16.91 13.76
N PRO A 37 2.31 -18.25 13.79
CA PRO A 37 3.00 -18.97 14.86
C PRO A 37 4.46 -18.55 15.05
N GLU A 38 5.16 -18.21 13.98
CA GLU A 38 6.56 -17.78 14.05
C GLU A 38 6.74 -16.40 14.70
N LEU A 39 5.74 -15.51 14.68
CA LEU A 39 5.81 -14.25 15.42
C LEU A 39 5.69 -14.50 16.93
N ILE A 40 4.85 -15.45 17.34
CA ILE A 40 4.74 -15.89 18.74
C ILE A 40 6.02 -16.59 19.20
N ALA A 41 6.56 -17.49 18.37
CA ALA A 41 7.81 -18.18 18.65
C ALA A 41 9.00 -17.20 18.75
N ALA A 42 8.96 -16.09 18.02
CA ALA A 42 9.94 -15.00 18.10
C ALA A 42 9.73 -14.04 19.28
N GLY A 43 8.77 -14.31 20.18
CA GLY A 43 8.53 -13.54 21.40
C GLY A 43 7.40 -12.51 21.33
N GLY A 44 6.62 -12.49 20.24
CA GLY A 44 5.39 -11.69 20.15
C GLY A 44 4.34 -12.14 21.16
N VAL A 45 3.70 -11.19 21.83
CA VAL A 45 2.65 -11.43 22.83
C VAL A 45 1.29 -11.32 22.16
N ALA A 46 0.50 -12.39 22.21
CA ALA A 46 -0.85 -12.39 21.68
C ALA A 46 -1.80 -11.57 22.56
N CYS A 47 -2.62 -10.72 21.95
CA CYS A 47 -3.67 -9.96 22.60
C CYS A 47 -5.05 -10.33 22.03
N GLU A 48 -6.05 -10.34 22.89
CA GLU A 48 -7.44 -10.71 22.59
C GLU A 48 -8.20 -9.59 21.87
N SER A 49 -7.72 -8.34 21.94
CA SER A 49 -8.37 -7.18 21.30
C SER A 49 -7.38 -6.06 20.97
N ALA A 50 -7.78 -5.17 20.06
CA ALA A 50 -7.06 -3.94 19.75
C ALA A 50 -6.92 -3.00 20.97
N ARG A 51 -7.92 -2.98 21.86
CA ARG A 51 -7.88 -2.30 23.15
C ARG A 51 -6.73 -2.83 24.02
N GLN A 52 -6.62 -4.15 24.16
CA GLN A 52 -5.57 -4.75 24.98
C GLN A 52 -4.18 -4.40 24.41
N VAL A 53 -4.03 -4.43 23.08
CA VAL A 53 -2.78 -3.99 22.42
C VAL A 53 -2.44 -2.55 22.82
N ALA A 54 -3.42 -1.64 22.77
CA ALA A 54 -3.20 -0.25 23.14
C ALA A 54 -2.87 -0.08 24.64
N GLN A 55 -3.47 -0.87 25.53
CA GLN A 55 -3.19 -0.76 26.98
C GLN A 55 -1.77 -1.16 27.37
N GLU A 56 -1.13 -2.03 26.59
CA GLU A 56 0.20 -2.58 26.87
C GLU A 56 1.35 -1.85 26.13
N ALA A 57 1.03 -1.09 25.07
CA ALA A 57 2.03 -0.53 24.16
C ALA A 57 2.26 0.99 24.35
N ASP A 58 3.49 1.43 24.05
CA ASP A 58 3.84 2.85 23.92
C ASP A 58 3.28 3.47 22.63
N ALA A 59 3.19 2.66 21.57
CA ALA A 59 2.66 3.02 20.26
C ALA A 59 2.00 1.83 19.58
N VAL A 60 1.02 2.08 18.71
CA VAL A 60 0.27 1.04 17.99
C VAL A 60 0.42 1.24 16.49
N ILE A 61 0.84 0.21 15.77
CA ILE A 61 0.86 0.15 14.31
C ILE A 61 -0.35 -0.65 13.83
N ILE A 62 -1.06 -0.13 12.82
CA ILE A 62 -2.21 -0.76 12.18
C ILE A 62 -1.88 -1.03 10.71
N MET A 63 -2.15 -2.25 10.22
CA MET A 63 -1.93 -2.67 8.85
C MET A 63 -3.07 -3.57 8.35
N VAL A 64 -4.18 -2.95 7.96
CA VAL A 64 -5.44 -3.64 7.60
C VAL A 64 -5.91 -3.28 6.18
N PRO A 65 -6.90 -4.00 5.60
CA PRO A 65 -7.16 -3.91 4.16
C PRO A 65 -7.68 -2.56 3.64
N ASP A 66 -8.54 -1.87 4.41
CA ASP A 66 -9.30 -0.72 3.93
C ASP A 66 -9.83 0.18 5.07
N THR A 67 -10.36 1.35 4.70
CA THR A 67 -10.89 2.41 5.56
C THR A 67 -11.86 1.90 6.63
N PRO A 68 -12.88 1.06 6.31
CA PRO A 68 -13.80 0.57 7.33
C PRO A 68 -13.13 -0.36 8.35
N HIS A 69 -12.06 -1.07 7.96
CA HIS A 69 -11.30 -1.92 8.86
C HIS A 69 -10.45 -1.10 9.82
N VAL A 70 -9.84 -0.01 9.33
CA VAL A 70 -9.13 0.94 10.19
C VAL A 70 -10.11 1.58 11.18
N GLU A 71 -11.29 1.98 10.71
CA GLU A 71 -12.34 2.54 11.59
C GLU A 71 -12.76 1.54 12.67
N ALA A 72 -12.99 0.27 12.30
CA ALA A 72 -13.36 -0.78 13.25
C ALA A 72 -12.25 -1.08 14.27
N VAL A 73 -10.99 -1.14 13.85
CA VAL A 73 -9.84 -1.32 14.75
C VAL A 73 -9.69 -0.15 15.71
N LEU A 74 -9.90 1.08 15.23
CA LEU A 74 -9.74 2.28 16.04
C LEU A 74 -10.90 2.48 17.01
N PHE A 75 -12.14 2.40 16.52
CA PHE A 75 -13.32 2.91 17.21
C PHE A 75 -14.44 1.88 17.41
N GLY A 76 -14.26 0.64 16.95
CA GLY A 76 -15.16 -0.46 17.23
C GLY A 76 -15.10 -0.90 18.71
N GLN A 77 -15.99 -1.81 19.10
CA GLN A 77 -15.99 -2.39 20.44
C GLN A 77 -14.65 -3.10 20.70
N GLY A 78 -13.98 -2.75 21.80
CA GLY A 78 -12.64 -3.26 22.10
C GLY A 78 -11.57 -2.72 21.13
N GLY A 79 -11.84 -1.57 20.51
CA GLY A 79 -10.91 -0.87 19.61
C GLY A 79 -9.79 -0.14 20.34
N VAL A 80 -8.81 0.34 19.57
CA VAL A 80 -7.64 1.08 20.08
C VAL A 80 -8.08 2.24 20.97
N ALA A 81 -9.09 3.02 20.57
CA ALA A 81 -9.56 4.20 21.28
C ALA A 81 -9.99 3.93 22.73
N GLU A 82 -10.42 2.71 23.07
CA GLU A 82 -10.78 2.33 24.45
C GLU A 82 -9.56 2.03 25.34
N GLY A 83 -8.37 1.87 24.74
CA GLY A 83 -7.11 1.57 25.43
C GLY A 83 -6.04 2.65 25.28
N VAL A 84 -6.31 3.74 24.54
CA VAL A 84 -5.35 4.84 24.32
C VAL A 84 -4.96 5.50 25.64
N SER A 85 -3.66 5.70 25.84
CA SER A 85 -3.08 6.52 26.90
C SER A 85 -2.61 7.89 26.37
N LYS A 86 -2.54 8.89 27.25
CA LYS A 86 -2.03 10.23 26.87
C LYS A 86 -0.58 10.13 26.41
N GLY A 87 -0.28 10.74 25.27
CA GLY A 87 1.06 10.73 24.68
C GLY A 87 1.39 9.48 23.84
N MET A 88 0.47 8.49 23.76
CA MET A 88 0.60 7.38 22.83
C MET A 88 0.65 7.86 21.38
N ILE A 89 1.34 7.10 20.52
CA ILE A 89 1.34 7.32 19.08
C ILE A 89 0.62 6.17 18.39
N VAL A 90 -0.45 6.48 17.66
CA VAL A 90 -1.18 5.52 16.82
C VAL A 90 -0.77 5.76 15.37
N VAL A 91 -0.32 4.70 14.69
CA VAL A 91 0.19 4.76 13.32
C VAL A 91 -0.61 3.83 12.43
N ASP A 92 -1.33 4.38 11.47
CA ASP A 92 -1.98 3.60 10.42
C ASP A 92 -1.09 3.52 9.19
N MET A 93 -0.61 2.31 8.87
CA MET A 93 0.19 2.01 7.68
C MET A 93 -0.64 1.41 6.54
N SER A 94 -1.96 1.29 6.72
CA SER A 94 -2.92 0.87 5.70
C SER A 94 -2.98 1.90 4.56
N SER A 95 -3.50 1.51 3.39
CA SER A 95 -3.84 2.46 2.32
C SER A 95 -5.35 2.69 2.32
N ILE A 96 -5.77 3.87 2.77
CA ILE A 96 -7.16 4.24 3.05
C ILE A 96 -7.50 5.66 2.57
N SER A 97 -8.76 6.08 2.73
CA SER A 97 -9.21 7.42 2.34
C SER A 97 -8.47 8.54 3.11
N PRO A 98 -7.83 9.51 2.42
CA PRO A 98 -7.21 10.66 3.08
C PRO A 98 -8.20 11.50 3.90
N LEU A 99 -9.47 11.55 3.48
CA LEU A 99 -10.52 12.29 4.18
C LEU A 99 -10.87 11.60 5.51
N ALA A 100 -11.05 10.28 5.48
CA ALA A 100 -11.32 9.50 6.69
C ALA A 100 -10.13 9.56 7.66
N THR A 101 -8.90 9.50 7.16
CA THR A 101 -7.68 9.64 7.97
C THR A 101 -7.65 10.96 8.75
N LYS A 102 -8.00 12.09 8.14
CA LYS A 102 -8.06 13.38 8.85
C LYS A 102 -9.07 13.35 10.00
N GLU A 103 -10.21 12.71 9.77
CA GLU A 103 -11.25 12.55 10.78
C GLU A 103 -10.85 11.59 11.90
N PHE A 104 -10.14 10.51 11.58
CA PHE A 104 -9.60 9.55 12.56
C PHE A 104 -8.52 10.21 13.41
N ALA A 105 -7.58 10.94 12.79
CA ALA A 105 -6.55 11.68 13.49
C ALA A 105 -7.15 12.66 14.49
N ARG A 106 -8.15 13.45 14.09
CA ARG A 106 -8.86 14.39 14.97
C ARG A 106 -9.52 13.70 16.17
N LYS A 107 -10.10 12.50 15.99
CA LYS A 107 -10.71 11.71 17.08
C LYS A 107 -9.66 11.18 18.06
N ILE A 108 -8.52 10.68 17.56
CA ILE A 108 -7.43 10.16 18.39
C ILE A 108 -6.70 11.30 19.13
N ASP A 109 -6.48 12.43 18.46
CA ASP A 109 -5.91 13.64 19.07
C ASP A 109 -6.77 14.15 20.24
N ALA A 110 -8.10 14.06 20.14
CA ALA A 110 -9.02 14.44 21.22
C ALA A 110 -8.90 13.53 22.47
N LEU A 111 -8.35 12.33 22.33
CA LEU A 111 -8.04 11.42 23.45
C LEU A 111 -6.65 11.71 24.07
N GLY A 112 -5.90 12.66 23.51
CA GLY A 112 -4.58 13.04 23.99
C GLY A 112 -3.43 12.19 23.45
N ALA A 113 -3.67 11.41 22.39
CA ALA A 113 -2.64 10.70 21.62
C ALA A 113 -2.23 11.51 20.38
N ASP A 114 -1.17 11.07 19.68
CA ASP A 114 -0.88 11.51 18.32
C ASP A 114 -1.30 10.43 17.32
N TYR A 115 -1.76 10.86 16.15
CA TYR A 115 -2.00 9.98 15.02
C TYR A 115 -0.97 10.23 13.91
N LEU A 116 -0.48 9.18 13.27
CA LEU A 116 0.29 9.24 12.03
C LEU A 116 -0.37 8.34 10.97
N ASP A 117 -0.53 8.84 9.77
CA ASP A 117 -0.80 8.03 8.59
C ASP A 117 0.48 7.79 7.82
N ALA A 118 0.91 6.53 7.74
CA ALA A 118 2.19 6.12 7.18
C ALA A 118 2.04 4.99 6.15
N PRO A 119 1.20 5.15 5.10
CA PRO A 119 1.04 4.14 4.07
C PRO A 119 2.36 3.80 3.37
N VAL A 120 2.43 2.57 2.85
CA VAL A 120 3.67 2.00 2.29
C VAL A 120 3.57 1.66 0.81
N SER A 121 4.73 1.60 0.14
CA SER A 121 4.89 1.10 -1.23
C SER A 121 6.12 0.19 -1.33
N GLY A 122 6.08 -0.79 -2.24
CA GLY A 122 7.11 -1.83 -2.40
C GLY A 122 6.58 -3.27 -2.39
N GLY A 123 5.30 -3.46 -2.06
CA GLY A 123 4.64 -4.77 -2.04
C GLY A 123 5.22 -5.74 -1.02
N GLU A 124 4.80 -7.01 -1.09
CA GLU A 124 5.25 -8.06 -0.17
C GLU A 124 6.77 -8.26 -0.22
N VAL A 125 7.37 -8.14 -1.41
CA VAL A 125 8.82 -8.22 -1.60
C VAL A 125 9.53 -7.13 -0.81
N GLY A 126 9.05 -5.89 -0.89
CA GLY A 126 9.59 -4.77 -0.12
C GLY A 126 9.44 -4.97 1.39
N ALA A 127 8.29 -5.49 1.82
CA ALA A 127 8.01 -5.76 3.23
C ALA A 127 8.91 -6.83 3.82
N LYS A 128 9.16 -7.94 3.11
CA LYS A 128 10.08 -9.03 3.53
C LYS A 128 11.55 -8.60 3.55
N ALA A 129 11.90 -7.61 2.73
CA ALA A 129 13.27 -7.12 2.57
C ALA A 129 13.54 -5.85 3.40
N ALA A 130 12.63 -5.45 4.29
CA ALA A 130 12.70 -4.18 5.04
C ALA A 130 13.06 -2.97 4.15
N SER A 131 12.49 -2.91 2.95
CA SER A 131 12.86 -1.94 1.91
C SER A 131 11.67 -1.10 1.42
N LEU A 132 10.59 -1.08 2.21
CA LEU A 132 9.41 -0.28 1.94
C LEU A 132 9.75 1.21 1.79
N THR A 133 8.99 1.87 0.92
CA THR A 133 8.85 3.33 0.93
C THR A 133 7.68 3.68 1.83
N ILE A 134 7.91 4.53 2.83
CA ILE A 134 6.95 4.91 3.87
C ILE A 134 6.70 6.42 3.78
N MET A 135 5.44 6.80 3.54
CA MET A 135 5.02 8.19 3.31
C MET A 135 4.21 8.65 4.52
N VAL A 136 4.79 9.50 5.38
CA VAL A 136 4.22 9.77 6.71
C VAL A 136 3.60 11.16 6.79
N GLY A 137 2.31 11.21 7.07
CA GLY A 137 1.58 12.42 7.49
C GLY A 137 1.39 12.45 9.01
N GLY A 138 1.50 13.65 9.59
CA GLY A 138 1.22 13.90 11.01
C GLY A 138 2.23 14.84 11.66
N ARG A 139 2.20 14.95 12.99
CA ARG A 139 3.09 15.88 13.71
C ARG A 139 4.55 15.42 13.62
N GLU A 140 5.46 16.35 13.31
CA GLU A 140 6.89 16.08 13.17
C GLU A 140 7.50 15.42 14.43
N ARG A 141 7.06 15.83 15.63
CA ARG A 141 7.51 15.20 16.89
C ARG A 141 7.19 13.70 16.97
N ALA A 142 6.01 13.30 16.49
CA ALA A 142 5.57 11.90 16.51
C ALA A 142 6.28 11.12 15.39
N PHE A 143 6.47 11.73 14.22
CA PHE A 143 7.28 11.18 13.14
C PHE A 143 8.71 10.87 13.61
N ASN A 144 9.38 11.83 14.25
CA ASN A 144 10.74 11.67 14.76
C ASN A 144 10.83 10.55 15.81
N ALA A 145 9.83 10.42 16.69
CA ALA A 145 9.76 9.34 17.67
C ALA A 145 9.57 7.95 17.04
N MET A 146 8.78 7.87 15.95
CA MET A 146 8.52 6.62 15.22
C MET A 146 9.59 6.27 14.18
N LYS A 147 10.48 7.22 13.84
CA LYS A 147 11.49 7.06 12.79
C LYS A 147 12.32 5.77 12.92
N PRO A 148 12.82 5.36 14.10
CA PRO A 148 13.57 4.11 14.23
C PRO A 148 12.76 2.86 13.86
N LEU A 149 11.45 2.86 14.11
CA LEU A 149 10.56 1.75 13.73
C LEU A 149 10.30 1.74 12.23
N PHE A 150 10.12 2.92 11.62
CA PHE A 150 9.99 3.03 10.17
C PHE A 150 11.27 2.56 9.46
N ASP A 151 12.44 2.92 9.96
CA ASP A 151 13.74 2.51 9.41
C ASP A 151 14.00 0.99 9.57
N ALA A 152 13.36 0.32 10.54
CA ALA A 152 13.42 -1.13 10.68
C ALA A 152 12.57 -1.88 9.64
N MET A 153 11.57 -1.23 9.03
CA MET A 153 10.64 -1.83 8.09
C MET A 153 10.82 -1.31 6.65
N GLY A 154 11.51 -0.19 6.47
CA GLY A 154 11.60 0.52 5.21
C GLY A 154 12.96 1.15 4.97
N LYS A 155 13.20 1.49 3.70
CA LYS A 155 14.45 2.12 3.24
C LYS A 155 14.29 3.61 2.91
N ASN A 156 13.11 4.00 2.42
CA ASN A 156 12.81 5.39 2.08
C ASN A 156 11.66 5.87 2.95
N VAL A 157 11.96 6.66 3.99
CA VAL A 157 10.98 7.16 4.94
C VAL A 157 10.91 8.67 4.83
N THR A 158 9.75 9.21 4.47
CA THR A 158 9.58 10.66 4.24
C THR A 158 8.43 11.20 5.07
N HIS A 159 8.68 12.28 5.82
CA HIS A 159 7.61 13.09 6.42
C HIS A 159 7.08 14.04 5.36
N VAL A 160 5.84 13.84 4.94
CA VAL A 160 5.25 14.52 3.77
C VAL A 160 4.31 15.67 4.15
N GLY A 161 3.98 15.82 5.43
CA GLY A 161 3.11 16.90 5.90
C GLY A 161 2.30 16.53 7.13
N GLY A 162 1.13 17.14 7.26
CA GLY A 162 0.19 16.90 8.36
C GLY A 162 -0.62 15.61 8.18
N ASN A 163 -1.57 15.37 9.07
CA ASN A 163 -2.42 14.19 8.98
C ASN A 163 -3.22 14.16 7.67
N GLY A 164 -3.23 12.99 7.03
CA GLY A 164 -3.83 12.72 5.72
C GLY A 164 -2.89 12.96 4.54
N ASP A 165 -1.76 13.63 4.73
CA ASP A 165 -0.83 13.91 3.62
C ASP A 165 -0.04 12.65 3.22
N GLY A 166 0.16 11.70 4.13
CA GLY A 166 0.70 10.37 3.84
C GLY A 166 -0.22 9.58 2.90
N GLN A 167 -1.51 9.48 3.25
CA GLN A 167 -2.52 8.86 2.38
C GLN A 167 -2.68 9.60 1.05
N THR A 168 -2.66 10.93 1.05
CA THR A 168 -2.73 11.73 -0.17
C THR A 168 -1.55 11.44 -1.09
N THR A 169 -0.34 11.35 -0.54
CA THR A 169 0.87 10.97 -1.27
C THR A 169 0.77 9.55 -1.84
N LYS A 170 0.23 8.61 -1.06
CA LYS A 170 0.00 7.24 -1.52
C LYS A 170 -1.02 7.18 -2.67
N VAL A 171 -2.13 7.91 -2.58
CA VAL A 171 -3.11 8.02 -3.68
C VAL A 171 -2.44 8.56 -4.95
N ALA A 172 -1.66 9.63 -4.85
CA ALA A 172 -0.92 10.18 -5.98
C ALA A 172 0.07 9.15 -6.57
N ASN A 173 0.77 8.39 -5.73
CA ASN A 173 1.65 7.31 -6.18
C ASN A 173 0.88 6.25 -6.97
N GLN A 174 -0.28 5.80 -6.47
CA GLN A 174 -1.06 4.75 -7.14
C GLN A 174 -1.70 5.21 -8.45
N ILE A 175 -2.04 6.50 -8.58
CA ILE A 175 -2.42 7.13 -9.86
C ILE A 175 -1.24 7.01 -10.85
N ILE A 176 -0.06 7.53 -10.49
CA ILE A 176 1.12 7.50 -11.38
C ILE A 176 1.45 6.07 -11.82
N VAL A 177 1.44 5.12 -10.88
CA VAL A 177 1.72 3.71 -11.17
C VAL A 177 0.71 3.16 -12.17
N ALA A 178 -0.61 3.35 -11.97
CA ALA A 178 -1.63 2.83 -12.88
C ALA A 178 -1.48 3.39 -14.31
N LEU A 179 -1.40 4.71 -14.42
CA LEU A 179 -1.33 5.40 -15.72
C LEU A 179 -0.05 5.06 -16.46
N THR A 180 1.07 4.86 -15.75
CA THR A 180 2.32 4.49 -16.39
C THR A 180 2.30 3.03 -16.86
N ILE A 181 1.68 2.12 -16.10
CA ILE A 181 1.52 0.72 -16.54
C ILE A 181 0.63 0.67 -17.79
N GLU A 182 -0.48 1.39 -17.79
CA GLU A 182 -1.35 1.55 -18.95
C GLU A 182 -0.55 2.08 -20.16
N ALA A 183 0.17 3.19 -20.01
CA ALA A 183 0.94 3.80 -21.09
C ALA A 183 2.01 2.86 -21.66
N VAL A 184 2.73 2.11 -20.80
CA VAL A 184 3.68 1.09 -21.24
C VAL A 184 2.98 -0.04 -22.00
N SER A 185 1.80 -0.46 -21.53
CA SER A 185 1.00 -1.50 -22.18
C SER A 185 0.55 -1.06 -23.57
N GLU A 186 0.01 0.14 -23.70
CA GLU A 186 -0.39 0.70 -25.00
C GLU A 186 0.80 0.82 -25.95
N ALA A 187 1.94 1.34 -25.49
CA ALA A 187 3.12 1.52 -26.31
C ALA A 187 3.68 0.19 -26.83
N LEU A 188 3.78 -0.83 -25.96
CA LEU A 188 4.27 -2.16 -26.35
C LEU A 188 3.28 -2.88 -27.27
N LEU A 189 1.97 -2.74 -27.03
CA LEU A 189 0.93 -3.28 -27.89
C LEU A 189 0.96 -2.65 -29.27
N PHE A 190 1.01 -1.32 -29.35
CA PHE A 190 1.12 -0.59 -30.60
C PHE A 190 2.36 -1.02 -31.38
N ALA A 191 3.52 -1.04 -30.73
CA ALA A 191 4.77 -1.42 -31.37
C ALA A 191 4.72 -2.84 -31.91
N SER A 192 4.19 -3.78 -31.11
CA SER A 192 4.02 -5.18 -31.52
C SER A 192 3.11 -5.30 -32.73
N LYS A 193 1.95 -4.63 -32.71
CA LYS A 193 0.96 -4.69 -33.79
C LYS A 193 1.42 -3.97 -35.06
N ALA A 194 2.29 -2.98 -34.94
CA ALA A 194 2.96 -2.31 -36.05
C ALA A 194 4.12 -3.14 -36.65
N GLY A 195 4.41 -4.33 -36.11
CA GLY A 195 5.46 -5.23 -36.61
C GLY A 195 6.86 -4.97 -36.04
N ALA A 196 7.01 -4.05 -35.08
CA ALA A 196 8.27 -3.87 -34.37
C ALA A 196 8.46 -4.94 -33.29
N ASN A 197 9.71 -5.25 -32.96
CA ASN A 197 10.04 -6.12 -31.83
C ASN A 197 9.86 -5.34 -30.51
N PRO A 198 8.89 -5.70 -29.64
CA PRO A 198 8.60 -4.95 -28.42
C PRO A 198 9.76 -4.96 -27.41
N ALA A 199 10.60 -6.00 -27.41
CA ALA A 199 11.79 -6.06 -26.55
C ALA A 199 12.85 -5.03 -26.96
N LEU A 200 13.10 -4.87 -28.25
CA LEU A 200 14.02 -3.85 -28.78
C LEU A 200 13.46 -2.44 -28.58
N VAL A 201 12.14 -2.27 -28.72
CA VAL A 201 11.46 -0.99 -28.43
C VAL A 201 11.64 -0.62 -26.96
N ARG A 202 11.36 -1.54 -26.03
CA ARG A 202 11.60 -1.32 -24.60
C ARG A 202 13.06 -0.91 -24.34
N GLN A 203 14.02 -1.64 -24.90
CA GLN A 203 15.45 -1.34 -24.74
C GLN A 203 15.79 0.08 -25.22
N ALA A 204 15.27 0.49 -26.38
CA ALA A 204 15.50 1.83 -26.91
C ALA A 204 14.88 2.92 -26.02
N LEU A 205 13.66 2.69 -25.49
CA LEU A 205 12.93 3.65 -24.66
C LEU A 205 13.55 3.85 -23.27
N MET A 206 14.32 2.88 -22.76
CA MET A 206 14.97 2.99 -21.44
C MET A 206 16.03 4.11 -21.36
N GLY A 207 16.55 4.59 -22.48
CA GLY A 207 17.57 5.65 -22.53
C GLY A 207 17.03 7.09 -22.61
N GLY A 208 15.71 7.28 -22.70
CA GLY A 208 15.10 8.60 -22.95
C GLY A 208 14.02 8.99 -21.94
N PHE A 209 13.22 10.00 -22.28
CA PHE A 209 12.15 10.53 -21.42
C PHE A 209 11.03 9.52 -21.09
N ALA A 210 10.93 8.43 -21.86
CA ALA A 210 10.01 7.32 -21.57
C ALA A 210 10.49 6.42 -20.42
N SER A 211 11.74 6.58 -19.98
CA SER A 211 12.34 5.76 -18.93
C SER A 211 11.60 5.93 -17.61
N SER A 212 11.21 4.81 -17.02
CA SER A 212 10.56 4.75 -15.71
C SER A 212 10.80 3.38 -15.08
N ARG A 213 10.67 3.30 -13.75
CA ARG A 213 10.74 2.00 -13.05
C ARG A 213 9.66 1.03 -13.55
N ILE A 214 8.53 1.55 -14.02
CA ILE A 214 7.44 0.75 -14.58
C ILE A 214 7.82 0.14 -15.93
N LEU A 215 8.42 0.92 -16.84
CA LEU A 215 8.91 0.40 -18.12
C LEU A 215 10.01 -0.66 -17.90
N GLU A 216 10.89 -0.42 -16.93
CA GLU A 216 11.94 -1.36 -16.56
C GLU A 216 11.34 -2.68 -16.04
N VAL A 217 10.52 -2.65 -14.98
CA VAL A 217 10.03 -3.87 -14.31
C VAL A 217 8.84 -4.48 -15.04
N HIS A 218 7.76 -3.71 -15.21
CA HIS A 218 6.50 -4.23 -15.74
C HIS A 218 6.55 -4.40 -17.25
N GLY A 219 7.30 -3.56 -17.98
CA GLY A 219 7.57 -3.80 -19.39
C GLY A 219 8.26 -5.16 -19.60
N GLU A 220 9.19 -5.55 -18.72
CA GLU A 220 9.81 -6.89 -18.81
C GLU A 220 8.82 -8.01 -18.46
N ARG A 221 8.01 -7.84 -17.42
CA ARG A 221 6.95 -8.80 -17.05
C ARG A 221 5.98 -9.05 -18.20
N MET A 222 5.55 -7.99 -18.86
CA MET A 222 4.67 -8.04 -20.04
C MET A 222 5.29 -8.87 -21.17
N LEU A 223 6.56 -8.61 -21.51
CA LEU A 223 7.29 -9.34 -22.56
C LEU A 223 7.51 -10.81 -22.20
N LYS A 224 7.76 -11.11 -20.93
CA LYS A 224 7.93 -12.49 -20.42
C LYS A 224 6.60 -13.20 -20.14
N ARG A 225 5.46 -12.55 -20.36
CA ARG A 225 4.12 -13.04 -20.01
C ARG A 225 3.99 -13.45 -18.53
N ASN A 226 4.81 -12.88 -17.65
CA ASN A 226 4.77 -13.17 -16.23
C ASN A 226 3.82 -12.18 -15.53
N PHE A 227 2.64 -12.68 -15.17
CA PHE A 227 1.61 -11.94 -14.44
C PHE A 227 1.36 -12.55 -13.06
N ASP A 228 2.31 -13.33 -12.54
CA ASP A 228 2.27 -13.80 -11.17
C ASP A 228 2.29 -12.60 -10.22
N PRO A 229 1.50 -12.62 -9.14
CA PRO A 229 1.18 -11.43 -8.38
C PRO A 229 2.41 -10.84 -7.66
N GLY A 230 2.81 -9.62 -8.03
CA GLY A 230 3.60 -8.73 -7.20
C GLY A 230 2.71 -7.69 -6.50
N PHE A 231 1.77 -7.10 -7.25
CA PHE A 231 0.67 -6.30 -6.74
C PHE A 231 -0.61 -6.61 -7.51
N ARG A 232 -1.60 -7.20 -6.82
CA ARG A 232 -2.80 -7.75 -7.47
C ARG A 232 -3.69 -6.65 -8.04
N ILE A 233 -4.32 -6.92 -9.19
CA ILE A 233 -5.29 -6.00 -9.82
C ILE A 233 -6.37 -5.56 -8.83
N GLU A 234 -6.95 -6.48 -8.06
CA GLU A 234 -7.98 -6.12 -7.06
C GLU A 234 -7.52 -5.06 -6.05
N LEU A 235 -6.23 -5.08 -5.68
CA LEU A 235 -5.67 -4.13 -4.72
C LEU A 235 -5.44 -2.77 -5.38
N HIS A 236 -4.98 -2.76 -6.64
CA HIS A 236 -4.84 -1.51 -7.39
C HIS A 236 -6.19 -0.89 -7.72
N GLN A 237 -7.21 -1.69 -8.02
CA GLN A 237 -8.59 -1.22 -8.20
C GLN A 237 -9.12 -0.54 -6.94
N LYS A 238 -8.84 -1.10 -5.75
CA LYS A 238 -9.17 -0.46 -4.48
C LYS A 238 -8.50 0.91 -4.36
N ASP A 239 -7.20 1.00 -4.65
CA ASP A 239 -6.47 2.27 -4.55
C ASP A 239 -6.97 3.32 -5.55
N LEU A 240 -7.34 2.91 -6.77
CA LEU A 240 -7.94 3.82 -7.75
C LEU A 240 -9.37 4.22 -7.38
N ASN A 241 -10.14 3.36 -6.71
CA ASN A 241 -11.42 3.77 -6.13
C ASN A 241 -11.23 4.87 -5.09
N LEU A 242 -10.25 4.75 -4.19
CA LEU A 242 -9.89 5.83 -3.23
C LEU A 242 -9.53 7.13 -3.96
N ALA A 243 -8.78 7.04 -5.07
CA ALA A 243 -8.43 8.20 -5.89
C ALA A 243 -9.67 8.86 -6.51
N LEU A 244 -10.58 8.08 -7.09
CA LEU A 244 -11.78 8.58 -7.77
C LEU A 244 -12.83 9.11 -6.81
N GLU A 245 -12.99 8.49 -5.63
CA GLU A 245 -13.83 9.00 -4.55
C GLU A 245 -13.28 10.33 -4.01
N GLY A 246 -11.97 10.40 -3.75
CA GLY A 246 -11.29 11.62 -3.36
C GLY A 246 -11.44 12.72 -4.41
N ALA A 247 -11.28 12.39 -5.69
CA ALA A 247 -11.47 13.33 -6.79
C ALA A 247 -12.89 13.90 -6.81
N ARG A 248 -13.92 13.07 -6.62
CA ARG A 248 -15.31 13.51 -6.55
C ARG A 248 -15.53 14.46 -5.37
N ALA A 249 -15.01 14.13 -4.19
CA ALA A 249 -15.13 14.95 -3.00
C ALA A 249 -14.42 16.31 -3.13
N LEU A 250 -13.32 16.36 -3.87
CA LEU A 250 -12.50 17.57 -4.08
C LEU A 250 -12.87 18.36 -5.35
N GLY A 251 -13.80 17.87 -6.18
CA GLY A 251 -14.15 18.50 -7.45
C GLY A 251 -13.06 18.40 -8.53
N LEU A 252 -12.25 17.34 -8.50
CA LEU A 252 -11.18 17.08 -9.48
C LEU A 252 -11.67 16.18 -10.63
N SER A 253 -11.15 16.45 -11.84
CA SER A 253 -11.33 15.57 -12.99
C SER A 253 -10.05 14.76 -13.24
N LEU A 254 -10.13 13.44 -13.07
CA LEU A 254 -9.02 12.50 -13.27
C LEU A 254 -9.33 11.51 -14.41
N PRO A 255 -9.37 11.95 -15.68
CA PRO A 255 -9.84 11.12 -16.78
C PRO A 255 -8.98 9.88 -17.03
N GLY A 256 -7.64 10.00 -16.97
CA GLY A 256 -6.74 8.85 -17.13
C GLY A 256 -6.93 7.80 -16.02
N THR A 257 -7.13 8.25 -14.78
CA THR A 257 -7.42 7.34 -13.66
C THR A 257 -8.74 6.61 -13.84
N ALA A 258 -9.77 7.29 -14.32
CA ALA A 258 -11.06 6.68 -14.60
C ALA A 258 -10.96 5.64 -15.73
N ALA A 259 -10.20 5.92 -16.78
CA ALA A 259 -9.95 4.98 -17.87
C ALA A 259 -9.18 3.73 -17.40
N ALA A 260 -8.07 3.91 -16.68
CA ALA A 260 -7.30 2.81 -16.11
C ALA A 260 -8.15 1.92 -15.18
N GLN A 261 -9.05 2.51 -14.39
CA GLN A 261 -9.99 1.75 -13.56
C GLN A 261 -10.90 0.85 -14.39
N GLN A 262 -11.37 1.31 -15.55
CA GLN A 262 -12.19 0.49 -16.45
C GLN A 262 -11.39 -0.61 -17.14
N LEU A 263 -10.12 -0.36 -17.47
CA LEU A 263 -9.24 -1.41 -17.98
C LEU A 263 -9.00 -2.51 -16.94
N PHE A 264 -8.83 -2.16 -15.66
CA PHE A 264 -8.78 -3.17 -14.60
C PHE A 264 -10.11 -3.91 -14.42
N ASN A 265 -11.27 -3.26 -14.60
CA ASN A 265 -12.56 -3.96 -14.63
C ASN A 265 -12.60 -5.01 -15.75
N ALA A 266 -12.09 -4.68 -16.93
CA ALA A 266 -11.96 -5.63 -18.03
C ALA A 266 -11.04 -6.81 -17.67
N CYS A 267 -9.88 -6.55 -17.05
CA CYS A 267 -9.02 -7.62 -16.55
C CYS A 267 -9.74 -8.54 -15.54
N THR A 268 -10.49 -7.97 -14.60
CA THR A 268 -11.28 -8.76 -13.64
C THR A 268 -12.32 -9.63 -14.34
N ALA A 269 -13.01 -9.10 -15.37
CA ALA A 269 -13.96 -9.87 -16.17
C ALA A 269 -13.30 -11.01 -16.96
N LEU A 270 -12.01 -10.89 -17.29
CA LEU A 270 -11.18 -11.94 -17.89
C LEU A 270 -10.67 -12.97 -16.87
N GLY A 271 -11.14 -12.94 -15.62
CA GLY A 271 -10.65 -13.79 -14.53
C GLY A 271 -9.33 -13.32 -13.91
N GLY A 272 -8.87 -12.12 -14.26
CA GLY A 272 -7.55 -11.59 -13.92
C GLY A 272 -7.43 -10.89 -12.58
N LYS A 273 -8.44 -11.02 -11.70
CA LYS A 273 -8.51 -10.29 -10.42
C LYS A 273 -7.24 -10.47 -9.56
N ALA A 274 -6.65 -11.66 -9.59
CA ALA A 274 -5.47 -12.03 -8.80
C ALA A 274 -4.14 -11.87 -9.55
N TRP A 275 -4.15 -11.46 -10.82
CA TRP A 275 -2.92 -11.21 -11.58
C TRP A 275 -2.20 -9.96 -11.08
N ASP A 276 -0.91 -9.87 -11.37
CA ASP A 276 -0.16 -8.62 -11.24
C ASP A 276 -0.81 -7.51 -12.08
N HIS A 277 -0.77 -6.28 -11.57
CA HIS A 277 -1.32 -5.12 -12.29
C HIS A 277 -0.66 -4.84 -13.65
N SER A 278 0.51 -5.40 -13.96
CA SER A 278 1.06 -5.36 -15.33
C SER A 278 0.19 -6.11 -16.35
N ALA A 279 -0.76 -6.94 -15.90
CA ALA A 279 -1.71 -7.62 -16.76
C ALA A 279 -2.82 -6.72 -17.31
N ILE A 280 -2.81 -5.41 -17.03
CA ILE A 280 -3.65 -4.44 -17.75
C ILE A 280 -3.44 -4.55 -19.27
N LEU A 281 -2.23 -4.94 -19.70
CA LEU A 281 -1.91 -5.27 -21.08
C LEU A 281 -2.90 -6.28 -21.69
N ARG A 282 -3.33 -7.30 -20.93
CA ARG A 282 -4.23 -8.33 -21.45
C ARG A 282 -5.59 -7.78 -21.86
N ALA A 283 -6.11 -6.76 -21.17
CA ALA A 283 -7.34 -6.10 -21.58
C ALA A 283 -7.17 -5.40 -22.94
N LEU A 284 -6.03 -4.71 -23.12
CA LEU A 284 -5.71 -4.03 -24.37
C LEU A 284 -5.45 -5.03 -25.52
N GLU A 285 -4.78 -6.15 -25.25
CA GLU A 285 -4.56 -7.24 -26.22
C GLU A 285 -5.90 -7.78 -26.76
N VAL A 286 -6.88 -8.00 -25.87
CA VAL A 286 -8.24 -8.43 -26.24
C VAL A 286 -8.92 -7.37 -27.11
N MET A 287 -8.88 -6.08 -26.70
CA MET A 287 -9.47 -4.98 -27.46
C MET A 287 -8.84 -4.80 -28.85
N ALA A 288 -7.56 -5.11 -28.99
CA ALA A 288 -6.83 -5.01 -30.23
C ALA A 288 -6.86 -6.30 -31.08
N ALA A 289 -7.40 -7.41 -30.55
CA ALA A 289 -7.26 -8.75 -31.13
C ALA A 289 -5.79 -9.07 -31.52
N HIS A 290 -4.85 -8.72 -30.64
CA HIS A 290 -3.41 -8.88 -30.87
C HIS A 290 -2.69 -9.08 -29.53
N GLU A 291 -1.95 -10.19 -29.38
CA GLU A 291 -1.13 -10.44 -28.20
C GLU A 291 0.30 -9.93 -28.40
N VAL A 292 0.82 -9.24 -27.39
CA VAL A 292 2.23 -8.85 -27.34
C VAL A 292 3.06 -10.09 -27.01
N ALA A 293 4.14 -10.27 -27.76
CA ALA A 293 5.04 -11.42 -27.62
C ALA A 293 4.38 -12.79 -27.87
N ALA A 294 3.29 -12.83 -28.65
CA ALA A 294 2.93 -14.05 -29.35
C ALA A 294 4.09 -14.45 -30.27
N ALA A 295 4.62 -15.65 -30.07
CA ALA A 295 5.64 -16.25 -30.92
C ALA A 295 5.11 -16.48 -32.34
#